data_AF-A0A2P8DM78-F1
#
_entry.id   AF-A0A2P8DM78-F1
#
_cell.length_a   1.000
_cell.length_b   1.000
_cell.length_c   1.000
_cell.angle_alpha   90.00
_cell.angle_beta   90.00
_cell.angle_gamma   90.00
#
_symmetry.space_group_name_H-M   'P 1'
#
loop_
_entity.id
_entity.type
_entity.pdbx_description
1 polymer ?
#
loop_
_entity_poly.entity_id
_entity_poly.type
_entity_poly.pdbx_seq_one_letter_code
_entity_poly.pdbx_strand_id
1 'polypeptide(L)'
;MLTGGIKESISLFFEKLKKGIIKENDKPAIIEATTSIQQANIKTKNFISDNGYLRNEELTKLWLIALEKVVKARIDENLPEYLFHKSRFWGEPKDWLNNPETLRLLPKLIELDKKCEMLLMTLKK
;
A
#
# COMPACT_ATOMS: atom_id res chain seq x y z
N MET A 1 -0.50 -21.92 -2.10
CA MET A 1 0.16 -21.20 -3.22
C MET A 1 -0.27 -19.74 -3.16
N LEU A 2 0.56 -18.82 -2.67
CA LEU A 2 0.27 -17.38 -2.63
C LEU A 2 1.52 -16.53 -2.92
N THR A 3 2.43 -17.02 -3.76
CA THR A 3 3.65 -16.28 -4.16
C THR A 3 3.50 -15.50 -5.47
N GLY A 4 2.34 -15.60 -6.16
CA GLY A 4 2.11 -15.00 -7.48
C GLY A 4 1.76 -13.51 -7.49
N GLY A 5 0.98 -13.02 -6.52
CA GLY A 5 0.31 -11.72 -6.62
C GLY A 5 1.25 -10.49 -6.68
N ILE A 6 2.40 -10.52 -6.01
CA ILE A 6 3.37 -9.39 -6.07
C ILE A 6 4.01 -9.30 -7.44
N LYS A 7 4.55 -10.43 -7.91
CA LYS A 7 5.28 -10.51 -9.18
C LYS A 7 4.37 -10.14 -10.35
N GLU A 8 3.11 -10.56 -10.27
CA GLU A 8 2.09 -10.32 -11.29
C GLU A 8 1.64 -8.85 -11.32
N SER A 9 1.33 -8.24 -10.17
CA SER A 9 1.03 -6.80 -10.11
C SER A 9 2.18 -5.93 -10.64
N ILE A 10 3.43 -6.29 -10.33
CA ILE A 10 4.61 -5.56 -10.80
C ILE A 10 4.80 -5.75 -12.30
N SER A 11 4.63 -6.97 -12.82
CA SER A 11 4.69 -7.23 -14.25
C SER A 11 3.65 -6.40 -15.02
N LEU A 12 2.42 -6.34 -14.51
CA LEU A 12 1.35 -5.51 -15.06
C LEU A 12 1.71 -4.02 -15.07
N PHE A 13 2.28 -3.51 -13.98
CA PHE A 13 2.76 -2.13 -13.91
C PHE A 13 3.86 -1.85 -14.94
N PHE A 14 4.85 -2.75 -15.07
CA PHE A 14 5.90 -2.65 -16.08
C PHE A 14 5.35 -2.65 -17.51
N GLU A 15 4.39 -3.52 -17.79
CA GLU A 15 3.71 -3.56 -19.09
C GLU A 15 2.97 -2.25 -19.38
N LYS A 16 2.29 -1.66 -18.38
CA LYS A 16 1.66 -0.33 -18.51
C LYS A 16 2.69 0.76 -18.79
N LEU A 17 3.85 0.70 -18.14
CA LEU A 17 4.96 1.63 -18.34
C LEU A 17 5.55 1.52 -19.76
N LYS A 18 5.85 0.30 -20.22
CA LYS A 18 6.36 0.03 -21.58
C LYS A 18 5.38 0.45 -22.67
N LYS A 19 4.08 0.26 -22.43
CA LYS A 19 3.01 0.65 -23.36
C LYS A 19 2.74 2.16 -23.37
N GLY A 20 3.47 2.95 -22.58
CA GLY A 20 3.29 4.40 -22.47
C GLY A 20 1.96 4.81 -21.84
N ILE A 21 1.27 3.89 -21.16
CA ILE A 21 0.04 4.17 -20.40
C ILE A 21 0.37 5.06 -19.20
N ILE A 22 1.51 4.80 -18.57
CA ILE A 22 2.11 5.68 -17.55
C ILE A 22 3.01 6.66 -18.29
N LYS A 23 2.68 7.95 -18.25
CA LYS A 23 3.48 9.00 -18.89
C LYS A 23 4.61 9.44 -17.97
N GLU A 24 5.65 10.04 -18.55
CA GLU A 24 6.76 10.60 -17.77
C GLU A 24 6.29 11.60 -16.70
N ASN A 25 5.27 12.40 -17.02
CA ASN A 25 4.65 13.36 -16.12
C ASN A 25 3.87 12.71 -14.96
N ASP A 26 3.55 11.41 -15.05
CA ASP A 26 2.86 10.67 -13.97
C ASP A 26 3.87 10.10 -12.95
N LYS A 27 5.16 9.95 -13.34
CA LYS A 27 6.19 9.38 -12.46
C LYS A 27 6.32 10.08 -11.11
N PRO A 28 6.31 11.43 -11.00
CA PRO A 28 6.40 12.10 -9.70
C PRO A 28 5.26 11.72 -8.75
N ALA A 29 4.02 11.66 -9.25
CA ALA A 29 2.86 11.26 -8.47
C ALA A 29 2.98 9.81 -7.99
N ILE A 30 3.48 8.92 -8.85
CA ILE A 30 3.70 7.51 -8.51
C ILE A 30 4.80 7.37 -7.44
N ILE A 31 5.90 8.10 -7.56
CA ILE A 31 6.97 8.13 -6.56
C ILE A 31 6.44 8.63 -5.22
N GLU A 32 5.65 9.70 -5.25
CA GLU A 32 5.06 10.30 -4.04
C GLU A 32 4.11 9.32 -3.33
N ALA A 33 3.22 8.67 -4.09
CA ALA A 33 2.32 7.66 -3.57
C ALA A 33 3.07 6.46 -2.99
N THR A 34 4.08 5.97 -3.71
CA THR A 34 4.89 4.83 -3.27
C THR A 34 5.65 5.14 -1.99
N THR A 35 6.22 6.34 -1.89
CA THR A 35 6.93 6.81 -0.69
C THR A 35 5.97 6.93 0.50
N SER A 36 4.76 7.46 0.26
CA SER A 36 3.74 7.60 1.32
C SER A 36 3.29 6.24 1.86
N ILE A 37 3.15 5.24 0.99
CA ILE A 37 2.85 3.87 1.41
C ILE A 37 3.98 3.32 2.31
N GLN A 38 5.24 3.47 1.90
CA GLN A 38 6.38 3.00 2.70
C GLN A 38 6.42 3.66 4.08
N GLN A 39 6.18 4.97 4.15
CA GLN A 39 6.14 5.69 5.42
C GLN A 39 5.03 5.16 6.34
N ALA A 40 3.81 5.01 5.82
CA ALA A 40 2.69 4.44 6.57
C ALA A 40 3.01 3.00 7.05
N ASN A 41 3.67 2.22 6.19
CA ASN A 41 4.04 0.85 6.47
C ASN A 41 5.09 0.72 7.58
N ILE A 42 6.16 1.52 7.52
CA ILE A 42 7.21 1.56 8.55
C ILE A 42 6.61 1.97 9.90
N LYS A 43 5.81 3.04 9.93
CA LYS A 43 5.15 3.50 11.15
C LYS A 43 4.22 2.44 11.72
N THR A 44 3.50 1.73 10.86
CA THR A 44 2.64 0.62 11.25
C THR A 44 3.42 -0.53 11.87
N LYS A 45 4.53 -0.96 11.25
CA LYS A 45 5.38 -2.05 11.77
C LYS A 45 5.93 -1.71 13.16
N ASN A 46 6.45 -0.49 13.32
CA ASN A 46 7.00 -0.04 14.59
C ASN A 46 5.91 0.00 15.66
N PHE A 47 4.75 0.58 15.35
CA PHE A 47 3.65 0.65 16.29
C PHE A 47 3.17 -0.74 16.76
N ILE A 48 3.01 -1.69 15.84
CA ILE A 48 2.63 -3.07 16.17
C ILE A 48 3.67 -3.73 17.06
N SER A 49 4.96 -3.53 16.76
CA SER A 49 6.05 -4.10 17.56
C SER A 49 6.01 -3.61 19.00
N ASP A 50 5.69 -2.34 19.21
CA ASP A 50 5.77 -1.70 20.52
C ASP A 50 4.44 -1.80 21.32
N ASN A 51 3.30 -1.80 20.62
CA ASN A 51 1.98 -1.62 21.23
C ASN A 51 0.97 -2.73 20.86
N GLY A 52 1.31 -3.59 19.91
CA GLY A 52 0.35 -4.52 19.30
C GLY A 52 -0.72 -3.78 18.48
N TYR A 53 -1.91 -4.37 18.41
CA TYR A 53 -3.00 -3.90 17.56
C TYR A 53 -3.99 -3.03 18.34
N LEU A 54 -3.52 -1.85 18.76
CA LEU A 54 -4.36 -0.83 19.40
C LEU A 54 -4.83 0.21 18.39
N ARG A 55 -5.97 0.86 18.68
CA ARG A 55 -6.47 1.99 17.90
C ARG A 55 -5.37 3.06 17.78
N ASN A 56 -5.18 3.59 16.58
CA ASN A 56 -4.18 4.62 16.33
C ASN A 56 -4.64 5.57 15.21
N GLU A 57 -5.01 6.80 15.60
CA GLU A 57 -5.49 7.82 14.66
C GLU A 57 -4.39 8.36 13.73
N GLU A 58 -3.13 8.34 14.17
CA GLU A 58 -2.00 8.74 13.32
C GLU A 58 -1.78 7.73 12.18
N LEU A 59 -1.86 6.43 12.48
CA LEU A 59 -1.82 5.40 11.46
C LEU A 59 -3.01 5.51 10.51
N THR A 60 -4.22 5.75 11.01
CA THR A 60 -5.39 6.03 10.17
C THR A 60 -5.10 7.17 9.18
N LYS A 61 -4.58 8.31 9.68
CA LYS A 61 -4.22 9.46 8.84
C LYS A 61 -3.15 9.14 7.82
N LEU A 62 -2.08 8.43 8.20
CA LEU A 62 -0.99 8.06 7.29
C LEU A 62 -1.49 7.17 6.14
N TRP A 63 -2.36 6.21 6.43
CA TRP A 63 -2.95 5.35 5.42
C TRP A 63 -3.94 6.09 4.51
N LEU A 64 -4.68 7.09 5.03
CA LEU A 64 -5.51 7.98 4.20
C LEU A 64 -4.68 8.86 3.27
N ILE A 65 -3.57 9.44 3.75
CA ILE A 65 -2.66 10.23 2.90
C ILE A 65 -2.08 9.35 1.79
N ALA A 66 -1.68 8.12 2.12
CA ALA A 66 -1.21 7.16 1.12
C ALA A 66 -2.31 6.83 0.09
N LEU A 67 -3.55 6.63 0.54
CA LEU A 67 -4.71 6.39 -0.32
C LEU A 67 -4.92 7.54 -1.32
N GLU A 68 -4.99 8.79 -0.84
CA GLU A 68 -5.20 9.97 -1.68
C GLU A 68 -4.15 10.06 -2.80
N LYS A 69 -2.88 9.81 -2.45
CA LYS A 69 -1.78 9.84 -3.41
C LYS A 69 -1.86 8.70 -4.41
N VAL A 70 -2.26 7.49 -3.99
CA VAL A 70 -2.47 6.36 -4.91
C VAL A 70 -3.61 6.62 -5.88
N VAL A 71 -4.74 7.16 -5.41
CA VAL A 71 -5.88 7.52 -6.26
C VAL A 71 -5.44 8.54 -7.32
N LYS A 72 -4.67 9.56 -6.91
CA LYS A 72 -4.12 10.57 -7.83
C LYS A 72 -3.16 9.95 -8.85
N ALA A 73 -2.30 9.03 -8.41
CA ALA A 73 -1.27 8.41 -9.24
C ALA A 73 -1.79 7.28 -10.15
N ARG A 74 -3.01 6.78 -9.93
CA ARG A 74 -3.67 5.74 -10.75
C ARG A 74 -2.80 4.48 -10.97
N ILE A 75 -2.03 4.12 -9.94
CA ILE A 75 -1.01 3.04 -10.02
C ILE A 75 -1.66 1.68 -10.29
N ASP A 76 -2.72 1.38 -9.55
CA ASP A 76 -3.40 0.10 -9.53
C ASP A 76 -4.84 0.31 -9.08
N GLU A 77 -5.78 -0.45 -9.62
CA GLU A 77 -7.22 -0.28 -9.38
C GLU A 77 -7.66 -0.86 -8.03
N ASN A 78 -6.95 -1.86 -7.52
CA ASN A 78 -7.27 -2.55 -6.26
C ASN A 78 -6.52 -1.93 -5.07
N LEU A 79 -5.42 -1.21 -5.32
CA LEU A 79 -4.61 -0.60 -4.28
C LEU A 79 -5.36 0.48 -3.46
N PRO A 80 -6.23 1.34 -4.04
CA PRO A 80 -7.05 2.26 -3.26
C PRO A 80 -7.95 1.56 -2.23
N GLU A 81 -8.72 0.56 -2.65
CA GLU A 81 -9.61 -0.19 -1.75
C GLU A 81 -8.83 -0.81 -0.59
N TYR A 82 -7.65 -1.37 -0.90
CA TYR A 82 -6.76 -1.90 0.12
C TYR A 82 -6.31 -0.85 1.16
N LEU A 83 -5.83 0.32 0.70
CA LEU A 83 -5.35 1.37 1.61
C LEU A 83 -6.50 1.97 2.43
N PHE A 84 -7.70 2.04 1.85
CA PHE A 84 -8.92 2.41 2.56
C PHE A 84 -9.20 1.44 3.72
N HIS A 85 -9.20 0.13 3.48
CA HIS A 85 -9.37 -0.84 4.56
C HIS A 85 -8.27 -0.76 5.62
N LYS A 86 -7.01 -0.53 5.23
CA LYS A 86 -5.91 -0.29 6.19
C LYS A 86 -6.18 0.92 7.06
N SER A 87 -6.66 2.02 6.50
CA SER A 87 -6.99 3.21 7.30
C SER A 87 -8.11 2.92 8.31
N ARG A 88 -9.16 2.21 7.89
CA ARG A 88 -10.30 1.89 8.77
C ARG A 88 -9.93 0.93 9.89
N PHE A 89 -9.04 -0.03 9.61
CA PHE A 89 -8.54 -0.98 10.60
C PHE A 89 -7.99 -0.25 11.83
N TRP A 90 -7.19 0.79 11.66
CA TRP A 90 -6.59 1.52 12.78
C TRP A 90 -7.57 2.39 13.57
N GLY A 91 -8.78 2.58 13.06
CA GLY A 91 -9.88 3.21 13.80
C GLY A 91 -10.45 2.31 14.90
N GLU A 92 -10.54 1.01 14.67
CA GLU A 92 -11.03 0.03 15.66
C GLU A 92 -10.47 -1.39 15.38
N PRO A 93 -9.20 -1.67 15.70
CA PRO A 93 -8.57 -2.94 15.34
C PRO A 93 -9.26 -4.18 15.93
N LYS A 94 -9.85 -4.07 17.12
CA LYS A 94 -10.45 -5.21 17.83
C LYS A 94 -11.58 -5.86 17.03
N ASP A 95 -12.44 -5.06 16.42
CA ASP A 95 -13.56 -5.55 15.60
C ASP A 95 -13.09 -6.36 14.40
N TRP A 96 -11.92 -6.02 13.86
CA TRP A 96 -11.33 -6.68 12.71
C TRP A 96 -10.58 -7.94 13.14
N LEU A 97 -9.80 -7.89 14.21
CA LEU A 97 -9.09 -9.08 14.72
C LEU A 97 -10.05 -10.21 15.12
N ASN A 98 -11.26 -9.86 15.56
CA ASN A 98 -12.31 -10.81 15.92
C ASN A 98 -12.97 -11.48 14.70
N ASN A 99 -12.70 -11.02 13.47
CA ASN A 99 -13.25 -11.58 12.24
C ASN A 99 -12.13 -12.04 11.28
N PRO A 100 -11.89 -13.36 11.13
CA PRO A 100 -10.86 -13.92 10.26
C PRO A 100 -10.95 -13.50 8.79
N GLU A 101 -12.14 -13.21 8.28
CA GLU A 101 -12.32 -12.74 6.90
C GLU A 101 -11.76 -11.33 6.71
N THR A 102 -11.84 -10.48 7.73
CA THR A 102 -11.27 -9.12 7.66
C THR A 102 -9.74 -9.11 7.74
N LEU A 103 -9.13 -10.14 8.35
CA LEU A 103 -7.68 -10.33 8.32
C LEU A 103 -7.17 -10.70 6.93
N ARG A 104 -7.99 -11.37 6.11
CA ARG A 104 -7.65 -11.66 4.70
C ARG A 104 -7.64 -10.39 3.84
N LEU A 105 -8.42 -9.38 4.20
CA LEU A 105 -8.45 -8.07 3.54
C LEU A 105 -7.24 -7.20 3.88
N LEU A 106 -6.37 -7.65 4.79
CA LEU A 106 -5.13 -6.97 5.17
C LEU A 106 -3.93 -7.67 4.53
N PRO A 107 -3.48 -7.26 3.33
CA PRO A 107 -2.15 -7.62 2.85
C PRO A 107 -1.08 -7.42 3.90
N LYS A 108 -0.12 -8.34 3.85
CA LYS A 108 1.00 -8.36 4.78
C LYS A 108 1.87 -7.15 4.44
N LEU A 109 2.20 -6.38 5.48
CA LEU A 109 3.08 -5.21 5.41
C LEU A 109 4.38 -5.50 4.63
N ILE A 110 4.89 -6.73 4.70
CA ILE A 110 6.06 -7.20 3.96
C ILE A 110 5.83 -7.21 2.43
N GLU A 111 4.67 -7.65 1.98
CA GLU A 111 4.35 -7.73 0.55
C GLU A 111 4.22 -6.35 -0.08
N LEU A 112 3.62 -5.42 0.67
CA LEU A 112 3.46 -4.03 0.25
C LEU A 112 4.80 -3.32 0.13
N ASP A 113 5.71 -3.50 1.10
CA ASP A 113 7.07 -2.93 1.02
C ASP A 113 7.82 -3.42 -0.21
N LYS A 114 7.78 -4.74 -0.47
CA LYS A 114 8.43 -5.32 -1.65
C LYS A 114 7.88 -4.73 -2.96
N LYS A 115 6.55 -4.55 -3.04
CA LYS A 115 5.92 -3.86 -4.19
C LYS A 115 6.46 -2.45 -4.33
N CYS A 116 6.49 -1.67 -3.25
CA CYS A 116 6.96 -0.28 -3.27
C CYS A 116 8.44 -0.16 -3.67
N GLU A 117 9.32 -1.00 -3.10
CA GLU A 117 10.75 -1.00 -3.45
C GLU A 117 10.96 -1.28 -4.93
N MET A 118 10.31 -2.31 -5.47
CA MET A 118 10.43 -2.66 -6.88
C MET A 118 9.90 -1.55 -7.80
N LEU A 119 8.80 -0.90 -7.45
CA LEU A 119 8.26 0.25 -8.19
C LEU A 119 9.25 1.42 -8.20
N LEU A 120 9.83 1.77 -7.04
CA LEU A 120 10.81 2.86 -6.95
C LEU A 120 12.09 2.57 -7.73
N MET A 121 12.61 1.35 -7.65
CA MET A 121 13.79 0.95 -8.43
C MET A 121 13.53 1.02 -9.94
N THR A 122 12.29 0.80 -10.36
CA THR A 122 11.89 0.89 -11.77
C THR A 122 11.81 2.32 -12.24
N LEU A 123 11.23 3.21 -11.43
CA LEU A 123 10.99 4.60 -11.80
C LEU A 123 12.24 5.49 -11.76
N LYS A 124 13.26 5.06 -10.99
CA LYS A 124 14.56 5.74 -10.88
C LYS A 124 15.57 5.32 -11.94
N LYS A 125 15.24 4.35 -12.80
CA LYS A 125 16.02 3.99 -13.99
C LYS A 125 15.59 4.86 -15.17
#